data_AF-A0A7C7JC96-F1
#
_entry.id   AF-A0A7C7JC96-F1
#
_cell.length_a   1.000
_cell.length_b   1.000
_cell.length_c   1.000
_cell.angle_alpha   90.00
_cell.angle_beta   90.00
_cell.angle_gamma   90.00
#
_symmetry.space_group_name_H-M   'P 1'
#
loop_
_entity.id
_entity.type
_entity.pdbx_description
1 polymer ?
#
loop_
_entity_poly.entity_id
_entity_poly.type
_entity_poly.pdbx_seq_one_letter_code
_entity_poly.pdbx_strand_id
1 'polypeptide(L)'
;MKLLILLVIVVGVIAVAQLAKIYQLSARLRGHREEEISEADTRLQGALLIVFMLVFFGTTIWQFVRYGDYLPPSASLHGESVDMLMDYNMALIIIVFFIVNAALFGFAYKYRYNKNRTAKFFPHDNRLELIWTVIPSIVLAIIIIYGLQTWTEMTGPASDDAIRIE
;
A
#
# COMPACT_ATOMS: atom_id res chain seq x y z
N MET A 1 -23.57 30.05 29.39
CA MET A 1 -23.04 29.09 28.38
C MET A 1 -21.51 29.02 28.37
N LYS A 2 -20.77 30.13 28.22
CA LYS A 2 -19.29 30.12 28.21
C LYS A 2 -18.63 29.51 29.47
N LEU A 3 -19.19 29.73 30.66
CA LEU A 3 -18.66 29.21 31.93
C LEU A 3 -18.78 27.68 32.07
N LEU A 4 -19.91 27.10 31.62
CA LEU A 4 -20.15 25.65 31.66
C LEU A 4 -19.20 24.90 30.70
N ILE A 5 -18.95 25.48 29.52
CA ILE A 5 -18.01 24.92 28.54
C ILE A 5 -16.59 24.90 29.11
N LEU A 6 -16.15 25.98 29.77
CA LEU A 6 -14.85 26.05 30.42
C LEU A 6 -14.70 24.99 31.52
N LEU A 7 -15.74 24.80 32.32
CA LEU A 7 -15.74 23.84 33.43
C LEU A 7 -15.67 22.39 32.93
N VAL A 8 -16.39 22.06 31.85
CA VAL A 8 -16.32 20.75 31.19
C VAL A 8 -14.92 20.49 30.61
N ILE A 9 -14.29 21.49 29.99
CA ILE A 9 -12.92 21.35 29.46
C ILE A 9 -11.93 21.10 30.61
N VAL A 10 -12.03 21.86 31.70
CA VAL A 10 -11.14 21.70 32.87
C VAL A 10 -11.30 20.31 33.49
N VAL A 11 -12.54 19.84 33.68
CA VAL A 11 -12.80 18.49 34.19
C VAL A 11 -12.29 17.42 33.22
N GLY A 12 -12.44 17.62 31.92
CA GLY A 12 -11.91 16.71 30.89
C GLY A 12 -10.38 16.60 30.94
N VAL A 13 -9.68 17.74 31.04
CA VAL A 13 -8.21 17.77 31.16
C VAL A 13 -7.76 17.08 32.45
N ILE A 14 -8.44 17.34 33.58
CA ILE A 14 -8.15 16.69 34.86
C ILE A 14 -8.37 15.18 34.75
N ALA A 15 -9.46 14.73 34.12
CA ALA A 15 -9.75 13.32 33.93
C ALA A 15 -8.66 12.61 33.11
N VAL A 16 -8.21 13.23 32.00
CA VAL A 16 -7.10 12.71 31.17
C VAL A 16 -5.81 12.64 31.98
N ALA A 17 -5.49 13.69 32.75
CA ALA A 17 -4.29 13.71 33.59
C ALA A 17 -4.34 12.63 34.70
N GLN A 18 -5.50 12.37 35.29
CA GLN A 18 -5.67 11.31 36.29
C GLN A 18 -5.53 9.92 35.67
N LEU A 19 -6.12 9.67 34.51
CA LEU A 19 -5.96 8.42 33.77
C LEU A 19 -4.50 8.14 33.45
N ALA A 20 -3.75 9.14 32.99
CA ALA A 20 -2.31 9.03 32.75
C ALA A 20 -1.53 8.68 34.03
N LYS A 21 -1.89 9.31 35.16
CA LYS A 21 -1.26 9.05 36.47
C LYS A 21 -1.52 7.65 37.00
N ILE A 22 -2.76 7.15 36.85
CA ILE A 22 -3.14 5.78 37.21
C ILE A 22 -2.37 4.78 36.36
N TYR A 23 -2.24 5.04 35.05
CA TYR A 23 -1.47 4.20 34.15
C TYR A 23 0.00 4.11 34.59
N GLN A 24 0.64 5.25 34.86
CA GLN A 24 2.03 5.32 35.36
C GLN A 24 2.22 4.61 36.71
N LEU A 25 1.29 4.76 37.66
CA LEU A 25 1.35 4.05 38.94
C LEU A 25 1.19 2.54 38.75
N SER A 26 0.25 2.11 37.91
CA SER A 26 0.03 0.70 37.61
C SER A 26 1.24 0.05 36.92
N ALA A 27 1.93 0.79 36.05
CA ALA A 27 3.16 0.36 35.41
C ALA A 27 4.31 0.21 36.43
N ARG A 28 4.50 1.19 37.32
CA ARG A 28 5.51 1.12 38.40
C ARG A 28 5.28 -0.04 39.36
N LEU A 29 4.02 -0.34 39.70
CA LEU A 29 3.66 -1.45 40.59
C LEU A 29 3.86 -2.83 39.94
N ARG A 30 3.77 -2.92 38.61
CA ARG A 30 3.97 -4.17 37.88
C ARG A 30 5.44 -4.57 37.71
N GLY A 31 6.39 -3.68 38.03
CA GLY A 31 7.83 -3.93 37.81
C GLY A 31 8.21 -4.07 36.33
N HIS A 32 7.26 -3.90 35.40
CA HIS A 32 7.50 -3.86 33.97
C HIS A 32 8.09 -2.48 33.62
N ARG A 33 9.29 -2.47 33.04
CA ARG A 33 9.79 -1.26 32.38
C ARG A 33 8.85 -0.99 31.20
N GLU A 34 8.50 0.27 30.95
CA GLU A 34 7.66 0.65 29.78
C GLU A 34 8.27 0.18 28.44
N GLU A 35 9.57 -0.13 28.45
CA GLU A 35 10.38 -0.65 27.35
C GLU A 35 10.11 -2.15 27.03
N GLU A 36 9.51 -2.90 27.95
CA GLU A 36 9.25 -4.34 27.78
C GLU A 36 7.97 -4.57 26.96
N ILE A 37 8.14 -4.77 25.65
CA ILE A 37 7.03 -5.14 24.77
C ILE A 37 6.59 -6.58 25.10
N SER A 38 5.33 -6.74 25.55
CA SER A 38 4.75 -8.05 25.80
C SER A 38 4.63 -8.88 24.51
N GLU A 39 4.92 -10.18 24.61
CA GLU A 39 4.70 -11.12 23.49
C GLU A 39 3.22 -11.17 23.07
N ALA A 40 2.31 -10.98 24.02
CA ALA A 40 0.88 -10.94 23.76
C ALA A 40 0.51 -9.74 22.87
N ASP A 41 1.08 -8.57 23.16
CA ASP A 41 0.84 -7.33 22.39
C ASP A 41 1.38 -7.48 20.98
N THR A 42 2.60 -8.01 20.84
CA THR A 42 3.20 -8.23 19.52
C THR A 42 2.41 -9.26 18.69
N ARG A 43 1.90 -10.31 19.34
CA ARG A 43 1.03 -11.30 18.67
C ARG A 43 -0.28 -10.68 18.23
N LEU A 44 -0.90 -9.85 19.06
CA LEU A 44 -2.12 -9.13 18.72
C LEU A 44 -1.88 -8.19 17.54
N GLN A 45 -0.85 -7.35 17.60
CA GLN A 45 -0.51 -6.41 16.52
C GLN A 45 -0.21 -7.15 15.20
N GLY A 46 0.53 -8.25 15.26
CA GLY A 46 0.77 -9.10 14.10
C GLY A 46 -0.54 -9.66 13.50
N ALA A 47 -1.45 -10.14 14.34
CA ALA A 47 -2.75 -10.65 13.88
C ALA A 47 -3.62 -9.53 13.28
N LEU A 48 -3.64 -8.35 13.91
CA LEU A 48 -4.35 -7.17 13.41
C LEU A 48 -3.80 -6.70 12.06
N LEU A 49 -2.49 -6.80 11.80
CA LEU A 49 -1.91 -6.51 10.49
C LEU A 49 -2.42 -7.47 9.40
N ILE A 50 -2.63 -8.74 9.72
CA ILE A 50 -3.21 -9.70 8.75
C ILE A 50 -4.69 -9.40 8.51
N VAL A 51 -5.46 -9.09 9.56
CA VAL A 51 -6.85 -8.66 9.40
C VAL A 51 -6.93 -7.39 8.57
N PHE A 52 -6.06 -6.42 8.83
CA PHE A 52 -5.96 -5.19 8.05
C PHE A 52 -5.61 -5.48 6.58
N MET A 53 -4.66 -6.38 6.31
CA MET A 53 -4.34 -6.80 4.94
C MET A 53 -5.57 -7.35 4.22
N LEU A 54 -6.34 -8.24 4.85
CA LEU A 54 -7.55 -8.82 4.25
C LEU A 54 -8.63 -7.75 3.98
N VAL A 55 -8.85 -6.84 4.94
CA VAL A 55 -9.78 -5.72 4.75
C VAL A 55 -9.30 -4.82 3.63
N PHE A 56 -8.02 -4.42 3.64
CA PHE A 56 -7.42 -3.54 2.65
C PHE A 56 -7.51 -4.13 1.24
N PHE A 57 -7.19 -5.41 1.08
CA PHE A 57 -7.32 -6.13 -0.19
C PHE A 57 -8.78 -6.25 -0.61
N GLY A 58 -9.67 -6.64 0.31
CA GLY A 58 -11.10 -6.74 0.04
C GLY A 58 -11.71 -5.41 -0.41
N THR A 59 -11.40 -4.32 0.28
CA THR A 59 -11.86 -2.97 -0.11
C THR A 59 -11.26 -2.53 -1.43
N THR A 60 -9.99 -2.84 -1.70
CA THR A 60 -9.34 -2.49 -2.96
C THR A 60 -9.99 -3.22 -4.13
N ILE A 61 -10.21 -4.54 -4.01
CA ILE A 61 -10.92 -5.34 -5.01
C ILE A 61 -12.33 -4.80 -5.22
N TRP A 62 -13.03 -4.48 -4.13
CA TRP A 62 -14.37 -3.91 -4.21
C TRP A 62 -14.39 -2.58 -5.00
N GLN A 63 -13.41 -1.70 -4.78
CA GLN A 63 -13.30 -0.45 -5.55
C GLN A 63 -13.12 -0.72 -7.04
N PHE A 64 -12.24 -1.66 -7.42
CA PHE A 64 -12.05 -2.02 -8.83
C PHE A 64 -13.29 -2.67 -9.45
N VAL A 65 -13.97 -3.56 -8.75
CA VAL A 65 -15.20 -4.20 -9.27
C VAL A 65 -16.33 -3.17 -9.40
N ARG A 66 -16.42 -2.21 -8.47
CA ARG A 66 -17.52 -1.24 -8.43
C ARG A 66 -17.30 -0.02 -9.33
N TYR A 67 -16.05 0.42 -9.48
CA TYR A 67 -15.69 1.68 -10.13
C TYR A 67 -14.55 1.54 -11.15
N GLY A 68 -14.17 0.31 -11.52
CA GLY A 68 -13.13 0.05 -12.53
C GLY A 68 -13.55 0.38 -13.96
N ASP A 69 -14.84 0.52 -14.23
CA ASP A 69 -15.36 1.02 -15.50
C ASP A 69 -15.51 2.56 -15.43
N TYR A 70 -14.40 3.26 -15.64
CA TYR A 70 -14.29 4.72 -15.48
C TYR A 70 -14.11 5.48 -16.80
N LEU A 71 -14.00 4.79 -17.94
CA LEU A 71 -13.83 5.40 -19.26
C LEU A 71 -15.04 5.08 -20.15
N PRO A 72 -15.53 6.04 -20.96
CA PRO A 72 -16.50 5.72 -22.01
C PRO A 72 -15.86 4.82 -23.07
N PRO A 73 -16.66 4.10 -23.89
CA PRO A 73 -16.13 3.33 -25.00
C PRO A 73 -15.27 4.18 -25.94
N SER A 74 -14.21 3.58 -26.46
CA SER A 74 -13.26 4.28 -27.31
C SER A 74 -13.91 4.82 -28.59
N ALA A 75 -13.62 6.09 -28.90
CA ALA A 75 -14.20 6.79 -30.05
C ALA A 75 -13.31 6.75 -31.31
N SER A 76 -12.14 6.11 -31.26
CA SER A 76 -11.21 6.01 -32.38
C SER A 76 -10.30 4.77 -32.25
N LEU A 77 -9.71 4.31 -33.36
CA LEU A 77 -8.73 3.23 -33.35
C LEU A 77 -7.50 3.56 -32.48
N HIS A 78 -7.05 4.81 -32.52
CA HIS A 78 -5.96 5.28 -31.66
C HIS A 78 -6.34 5.23 -30.17
N GLY A 79 -7.60 5.54 -29.85
CA GLY A 79 -8.13 5.41 -28.50
C GLY A 79 -8.08 3.96 -28.01
N GLU A 80 -8.46 2.99 -28.86
CA GLU A 80 -8.41 1.57 -28.52
C GLU A 80 -6.99 1.12 -28.18
N SER A 81 -5.99 1.58 -28.94
CA SER A 81 -4.57 1.32 -28.65
C SER A 81 -4.11 1.92 -27.31
N VAL A 82 -4.58 3.14 -26.97
CA VAL A 82 -4.29 3.77 -25.67
C VAL A 82 -4.97 3.04 -24.52
N ASP A 83 -6.22 2.64 -24.69
CA ASP A 83 -7.00 1.93 -23.68
C ASP A 83 -6.34 0.57 -23.38
N MET A 84 -5.92 -0.18 -24.41
CA MET A 84 -5.14 -1.42 -24.22
C MET A 84 -3.82 -1.20 -23.48
N LEU A 85 -3.09 -0.13 -23.82
CA LEU A 85 -1.83 0.20 -23.14
C LEU A 85 -2.09 0.55 -21.66
N MET A 86 -3.16 1.29 -21.37
CA MET A 86 -3.58 1.62 -20.01
C MET A 86 -3.94 0.35 -19.23
N ASP A 87 -4.76 -0.53 -19.80
CA ASP A 87 -5.19 -1.78 -19.16
C ASP A 87 -4.01 -2.69 -18.85
N TYR A 88 -3.05 -2.80 -19.78
CA TYR A 88 -1.81 -3.55 -19.56
C TYR A 88 -1.02 -3.01 -18.35
N ASN A 89 -0.81 -1.69 -18.31
CA ASN A 89 -0.09 -1.06 -17.21
C ASN A 89 -0.83 -1.21 -15.88
N MET A 90 -2.14 -0.99 -15.90
CA MET A 90 -3.00 -1.09 -14.72
C MET A 90 -2.99 -2.52 -14.16
N ALA A 91 -3.17 -3.53 -15.01
CA ALA A 91 -3.10 -4.93 -14.60
C ALA A 91 -1.74 -5.27 -13.97
N LEU A 92 -0.64 -4.83 -14.59
CA LEU A 92 0.70 -5.07 -14.08
C LEU A 92 0.90 -4.46 -12.69
N ILE A 93 0.61 -3.17 -12.50
CA ILE A 93 0.83 -2.51 -11.22
C ILE A 93 -0.07 -3.07 -10.11
N ILE A 94 -1.31 -3.46 -10.45
CA ILE A 94 -2.25 -4.07 -9.50
C ILE A 94 -1.72 -5.43 -9.03
N ILE A 95 -1.23 -6.27 -9.95
CA ILE A 95 -0.65 -7.58 -9.60
C ILE A 95 0.55 -7.39 -8.68
N VAL A 96 1.48 -6.51 -9.04
CA VAL A 96 2.68 -6.22 -8.21
C VAL A 96 2.28 -5.66 -6.85
N PHE A 97 1.29 -4.77 -6.80
CA PHE A 97 0.74 -4.21 -5.56
C PHE A 97 0.28 -5.31 -4.59
N PHE A 98 -0.52 -6.27 -5.05
CA PHE A 98 -0.98 -7.36 -4.18
C PHE A 98 0.18 -8.24 -3.70
N ILE A 99 1.11 -8.59 -4.59
CA ILE A 99 2.28 -9.43 -4.25
C ILE A 99 3.16 -8.75 -3.19
N VAL A 100 3.54 -7.49 -3.42
CA VAL A 100 4.44 -6.76 -2.53
C VAL A 100 3.78 -6.50 -1.18
N ASN A 101 2.52 -6.07 -1.15
CA ASN A 101 1.83 -5.85 0.11
C ASN A 101 1.63 -7.16 0.88
N ALA A 102 1.26 -8.26 0.22
CA ALA A 102 1.13 -9.56 0.86
C ALA A 102 2.46 -10.02 1.46
N ALA A 103 3.57 -9.82 0.74
CA ALA A 103 4.90 -10.10 1.23
C ALA A 103 5.25 -9.25 2.45
N LEU A 104 4.95 -7.94 2.45
CA LEU A 104 5.22 -7.02 3.56
C LEU A 104 4.41 -7.37 4.82
N PHE A 105 3.09 -7.53 4.70
CA PHE A 105 2.24 -7.89 5.84
C PHE A 105 2.58 -9.30 6.36
N GLY A 106 2.82 -10.25 5.46
CA GLY A 106 3.25 -11.60 5.80
C GLY A 106 4.60 -11.60 6.52
N PHE A 107 5.55 -10.77 6.08
CA PHE A 107 6.85 -10.59 6.72
C PHE A 107 6.68 -9.99 8.12
N ALA A 108 5.91 -8.91 8.27
CA ALA A 108 5.64 -8.29 9.56
C ALA A 108 5.01 -9.28 10.55
N TYR A 109 4.05 -10.10 10.12
CA TYR A 109 3.43 -11.12 10.94
C TYR A 109 4.39 -12.26 11.33
N LYS A 110 5.16 -12.78 10.37
CA LYS A 110 6.11 -13.89 10.56
C LYS A 110 7.26 -13.48 11.47
N TYR A 111 7.79 -12.27 11.27
CA TYR A 111 8.98 -11.76 11.95
C TYR A 111 8.68 -10.82 13.13
N ARG A 112 7.43 -10.78 13.61
CA ARG A 112 7.02 -10.11 14.87
C ARG A 112 7.86 -10.56 16.08
N TYR A 113 8.14 -9.68 17.05
CA TYR A 113 8.94 -9.98 18.24
C TYR A 113 8.58 -11.32 18.93
N ASN A 114 9.62 -12.06 19.34
CA ASN A 114 9.53 -13.33 20.06
C ASN A 114 10.81 -13.51 20.89
N LYS A 115 10.69 -13.73 22.21
CA LYS A 115 11.85 -13.82 23.11
C LYS A 115 12.79 -14.98 22.80
N ASN A 116 12.28 -16.04 22.17
CA ASN A 116 13.04 -17.26 21.85
C ASN A 116 13.68 -17.20 20.46
N ARG A 117 13.53 -16.09 19.72
CA ARG A 117 14.04 -15.96 18.35
C ARG A 117 15.05 -14.83 18.27
N THR A 118 16.27 -15.17 17.87
CA THR A 118 17.31 -14.19 17.58
C THR A 118 17.19 -13.71 16.13
N ALA A 119 17.52 -12.44 15.90
CA ALA A 119 17.58 -11.89 14.56
C ALA A 119 18.76 -12.52 13.79
N LYS A 120 18.49 -13.01 12.57
CA LYS A 120 19.56 -13.43 11.66
C LYS A 120 20.16 -12.18 11.02
N PHE A 121 21.44 -11.93 11.25
CA PHE A 121 22.18 -10.90 10.52
C PHE A 121 22.48 -11.41 9.11
N PHE A 122 21.92 -10.75 8.11
CA PHE A 122 22.06 -11.11 6.70
C PHE A 122 22.18 -9.82 5.87
N PRO A 123 23.41 -9.32 5.64
CA PRO A 123 23.60 -7.96 5.14
C PRO A 123 23.33 -7.80 3.64
N HIS A 124 23.63 -8.80 2.81
CA HIS A 124 23.39 -8.75 1.37
C HIS A 124 23.24 -10.15 0.77
N ASP A 125 22.55 -10.21 -0.36
CA ASP A 125 22.48 -11.39 -1.23
C ASP A 125 22.44 -10.95 -2.68
N ASN A 126 23.60 -11.02 -3.34
CA ASN A 126 23.77 -10.57 -4.71
C ASN A 126 22.84 -11.32 -5.68
N ARG A 127 22.43 -12.55 -5.37
CA ARG A 127 21.52 -13.32 -6.24
C ARG A 127 20.10 -12.77 -6.14
N LEU A 128 19.63 -12.49 -4.92
CA LEU A 128 18.32 -11.89 -4.70
C LEU A 128 18.26 -10.47 -5.28
N GLU A 129 19.34 -9.71 -5.08
CA GLU A 129 19.52 -8.37 -5.64
C GLU A 129 19.45 -8.36 -7.16
N LEU A 130 20.12 -9.33 -7.81
CA LEU A 130 20.06 -9.47 -9.26
C LEU A 130 18.63 -9.75 -9.73
N ILE A 131 17.92 -10.67 -9.07
CA ILE A 131 16.54 -11.03 -9.43
C ILE A 131 15.62 -9.81 -9.36
N TRP A 132 15.62 -9.08 -8.24
CA TRP A 132 14.75 -7.92 -8.07
C TRP A 132 15.18 -6.70 -8.90
N THR A 133 16.36 -6.69 -9.50
CA THR A 133 16.82 -5.58 -10.34
C THR A 133 16.55 -5.87 -11.81
N VAL A 134 16.88 -7.09 -12.25
CA VAL A 134 16.73 -7.51 -13.64
C VAL A 134 15.27 -7.66 -14.02
N ILE A 135 14.44 -8.27 -13.17
CA ILE A 135 13.03 -8.48 -13.50
C ILE A 135 12.30 -7.15 -13.72
N PRO A 136 12.35 -6.15 -12.80
CA PRO A 136 11.72 -4.85 -13.04
C PRO A 136 12.31 -4.11 -14.23
N SER A 137 13.61 -4.24 -14.49
CA SER A 137 14.25 -3.61 -15.66
C SER A 137 13.71 -4.17 -16.98
N ILE A 138 13.52 -5.49 -17.07
CA ILE A 138 12.93 -6.14 -18.26
C ILE A 138 11.47 -5.71 -18.44
N VAL A 139 10.69 -5.74 -17.36
CA VAL A 139 9.28 -5.32 -17.41
C VAL A 139 9.17 -3.85 -17.87
N LEU A 140 10.01 -2.97 -17.33
CA LEU A 140 10.04 -1.56 -17.73
C LEU A 140 10.44 -1.39 -19.21
N ALA A 141 11.43 -2.15 -19.69
CA ALA A 141 11.83 -2.11 -21.10
C ALA A 141 10.67 -2.49 -22.03
N ILE A 142 9.90 -3.53 -21.68
CA ILE A 142 8.71 -3.95 -22.45
C ILE A 142 7.67 -2.83 -22.50
N ILE A 143 7.35 -2.21 -21.36
CA ILE A 143 6.39 -1.09 -21.28
C ILE A 143 6.84 0.08 -22.15
N ILE A 144 8.12 0.47 -22.05
CA ILE A 144 8.67 1.59 -22.82
C ILE A 144 8.58 1.32 -24.31
N ILE A 145 8.96 0.13 -24.77
CA ILE A 145 8.89 -0.24 -26.19
C ILE A 145 7.45 -0.20 -26.69
N TYR A 146 6.52 -0.80 -25.94
CA TYR A 146 5.11 -0.83 -26.32
C TYR A 146 4.50 0.59 -26.35
N GLY A 147 4.83 1.41 -25.35
CA GLY A 147 4.40 2.80 -25.29
C GLY A 147 4.94 3.64 -26.45
N LEU A 148 6.22 3.46 -26.81
CA LEU A 148 6.84 4.17 -27.93
C LEU A 148 6.25 3.76 -29.29
N GLN A 149 5.94 2.48 -29.48
CA GLN A 149 5.26 2.00 -30.70
C GLN A 149 3.88 2.64 -30.84
N THR A 150 3.08 2.58 -29.77
CA THR A 150 1.74 3.18 -29.73
C THR A 150 1.80 4.69 -30.00
N TRP A 151 2.74 5.39 -29.37
CA TRP A 151 2.96 6.82 -29.60
C TRP A 151 3.31 7.14 -31.06
N THR A 152 4.21 6.35 -31.67
CA THR A 152 4.67 6.58 -33.05
C THR A 152 3.55 6.34 -34.05
N GLU A 153 2.71 5.33 -33.82
CA GLU A 153 1.53 5.07 -34.65
C GLU A 153 0.53 6.23 -34.58
N MET A 154 0.27 6.74 -33.37
CA MET A 154 -0.67 7.86 -33.16
C MET A 154 -0.17 9.21 -33.67
N THR A 155 1.13 9.46 -33.57
CA THR A 155 1.74 10.76 -33.93
C THR A 155 2.36 10.77 -35.32
N GLY A 156 2.20 9.67 -36.06
CA GLY A 156 2.65 9.53 -37.43
C GLY A 156 1.91 10.46 -38.41
N PRO A 157 2.38 10.51 -39.67
CA PRO A 157 1.66 11.22 -40.71
C PRO A 157 0.25 10.64 -40.87
N ALA A 158 -0.71 11.52 -41.14
CA ALA A 158 -2.06 11.10 -41.47
C ALA A 158 -2.07 10.22 -42.73
N SER A 159 -3.06 9.34 -42.83
CA SER A 159 -3.23 8.49 -44.01
C SER A 159 -3.50 9.31 -45.26
N ASP A 160 -3.13 8.76 -46.43
CA ASP A 160 -3.25 9.46 -47.72
C ASP A 160 -4.71 9.81 -48.08
N ASP A 161 -5.68 9.10 -47.49
CA ASP A 161 -7.13 9.29 -47.65
C ASP A 161 -7.74 10.23 -46.57
N ALA A 162 -6.92 10.82 -45.69
CA ALA A 162 -7.41 11.66 -44.61
C ALA A 162 -8.09 12.94 -45.13
N ILE A 163 -9.25 13.26 -44.55
CA ILE A 163 -9.97 14.51 -44.83
C ILE A 163 -9.25 15.66 -44.12
N ARG A 164 -8.78 16.65 -44.89
CA ARG A 164 -8.21 17.88 -44.36
C ARG A 164 -9.34 18.82 -43.89
N ILE A 165 -9.32 19.16 -42.61
CA ILE A 165 -10.23 20.13 -41.99
C ILE A 165 -9.38 21.31 -41.52
N GLU A 166 -9.76 22.54 -41.92
CA GLU A 166 -9.15 23.80 -41.49
C GLU A 166 -10.13 24.62 -40.64
#